data_AF-A0A9X3Z5U9-F1
#
_entry.id   AF-A0A9X3Z5U9-F1
#
_cell.length_a   1.000
_cell.length_b   1.000
_cell.length_c   1.000
_cell.angle_alpha   90.00
_cell.angle_beta   90.00
_cell.angle_gamma   90.00
#
_symmetry.space_group_name_H-M   'P 1'
#
loop_
_entity.id
_entity.type
_entity.pdbx_description
1 polymer ?
#
loop_
_entity_poly.entity_id
_entity_poly.type
_entity_poly.pdbx_seq_one_letter_code
_entity_poly.pdbx_strand_id
1 'polypeptide(L)'
;EGDIFAMGGSFSFRRTWVNYIPAVTYGNDVVVDYVTFPKEAAWFHENLKNLHVHVVYVVLWADYNTLIKRDEMRKPEYQMGDRCLLLVEEFKKSGLDEKHLLDTSRKTTKDMEYIVEEIMKNPRYRMK
;
A
#
# COMPACT_ATOMS: atom_id res chain seq x y z
N GLU A 1 5.37 5.62 -20.01
CA GLU A 1 5.51 6.34 -18.72
C GLU A 1 4.21 7.07 -18.46
N GLY A 2 3.48 6.67 -17.43
CA GLY A 2 2.18 7.23 -17.12
C GLY A 2 1.90 6.96 -15.66
N ASP A 3 2.04 7.98 -14.83
CA ASP A 3 1.65 7.93 -13.44
C ASP A 3 0.12 7.84 -13.37
N ILE A 4 -0.41 6.72 -12.90
CA ILE A 4 -1.84 6.60 -12.61
C ILE A 4 -2.08 7.25 -11.25
N PHE A 5 -2.36 8.55 -11.26
CA PHE A 5 -2.96 9.25 -10.13
C PHE A 5 -4.46 8.92 -10.08
N ALA A 6 -4.86 8.01 -9.21
CA ALA A 6 -6.25 7.88 -8.84
C ALA A 6 -6.49 8.65 -7.53
N MET A 7 -7.21 9.78 -7.63
CA MET A 7 -7.76 10.49 -6.48
C MET A 7 -8.93 9.70 -5.90
N GLY A 8 -9.04 9.74 -4.57
CA GLY A 8 -9.86 8.87 -3.74
C GLY A 8 -11.30 8.71 -4.22
N GLY A 9 -11.64 7.45 -4.52
CA GLY A 9 -12.99 6.98 -4.74
C GLY A 9 -12.94 5.47 -4.96
N SER A 10 -13.77 4.70 -4.24
CA SER A 10 -13.79 3.23 -4.35
C SER A 10 -14.07 2.73 -5.78
N PHE A 11 -14.62 3.60 -6.63
CA PHE A 11 -14.92 3.32 -8.04
C PHE A 11 -13.68 3.36 -8.94
N SER A 12 -12.76 4.30 -8.71
CA SER A 12 -11.48 4.38 -9.46
C SER A 12 -10.57 3.21 -9.08
N PHE A 13 -10.54 2.88 -7.78
CA PHE A 13 -9.81 1.73 -7.25
C PHE A 13 -10.18 0.42 -7.97
N ARG A 14 -11.48 0.08 -8.05
CA ARG A 14 -11.89 -1.21 -8.65
C ARG A 14 -11.49 -1.35 -10.13
N ARG A 15 -11.51 -0.26 -10.91
CA ARG A 15 -11.09 -0.30 -12.31
C ARG A 15 -9.59 -0.52 -12.48
N THR A 16 -8.77 0.18 -11.68
CA THR A 16 -7.31 0.04 -11.75
C THR A 16 -6.87 -1.37 -11.37
N TRP A 17 -7.55 -1.98 -10.39
CA TRP A 17 -7.11 -3.26 -9.83
C TRP A 17 -7.53 -4.48 -10.66
N VAL A 18 -8.61 -4.39 -11.44
CA VAL A 18 -9.00 -5.43 -12.42
C VAL A 18 -7.90 -5.67 -13.45
N ASN A 19 -7.11 -4.65 -13.79
CA ASN A 19 -6.02 -4.77 -14.77
C ASN A 19 -4.84 -5.63 -14.30
N TYR A 20 -4.70 -5.88 -13.00
CA TYR A 20 -3.64 -6.75 -12.48
C TYR A 20 -4.04 -8.24 -12.48
N ILE A 21 -5.34 -8.55 -12.56
CA ILE A 21 -5.83 -9.94 -12.57
C ILE A 21 -5.19 -10.74 -13.71
N PRO A 22 -5.12 -10.24 -14.96
CA PRO A 22 -4.42 -10.93 -16.04
C PRO A 22 -2.94 -11.23 -15.70
N ALA A 23 -2.19 -10.27 -15.16
CA ALA A 23 -0.77 -10.45 -14.83
C ALA A 23 -0.55 -11.59 -13.83
N VAL A 24 -1.42 -11.68 -12.81
CA VAL A 24 -1.42 -12.77 -11.83
C VAL A 24 -1.74 -14.11 -12.50
N THR A 25 -2.73 -14.16 -13.40
CA THR A 25 -3.09 -15.41 -14.10
C THR A 25 -2.01 -15.95 -15.04
N TYR A 26 -1.09 -15.11 -15.49
CA TYR A 26 0.09 -15.53 -16.26
C TYR A 26 1.25 -16.04 -15.39
N GLY A 27 1.07 -16.13 -14.06
CA GLY A 27 2.07 -16.67 -13.14
C GLY A 27 3.14 -15.66 -12.71
N ASN A 28 2.89 -14.36 -12.86
CA ASN A 28 3.81 -13.32 -12.40
C ASN A 28 3.53 -12.91 -10.95
N ASP A 29 4.59 -12.61 -10.20
CA ASP A 29 4.47 -11.88 -8.94
C ASP A 29 4.11 -10.41 -9.22
N VAL A 30 3.11 -9.89 -8.52
CA VAL A 30 2.58 -8.53 -8.73
C VAL A 30 2.76 -7.71 -7.46
N VAL A 31 3.45 -6.58 -7.57
CA VAL A 31 3.56 -5.56 -6.53
C VAL A 31 2.67 -4.38 -6.91
N VAL A 32 1.74 -4.02 -6.03
CA VAL A 32 0.85 -2.86 -6.23
C VAL A 32 1.23 -1.76 -5.26
N ASP A 33 1.81 -0.68 -5.78
CA ASP A 33 2.12 0.53 -5.03
C ASP A 33 0.96 1.52 -5.14
N TYR A 34 0.07 1.50 -4.14
CA TYR A 34 -1.10 2.35 -4.13
C TYR A 34 -1.68 2.56 -2.73
N VAL A 35 -2.26 3.73 -2.47
CA VAL A 35 -2.97 4.02 -1.21
C VAL A 35 -4.21 3.13 -1.12
N THR A 36 -4.14 2.11 -0.27
CA THR A 36 -5.14 1.04 -0.21
C THR A 36 -5.61 0.84 1.23
N PHE A 37 -6.88 1.10 1.49
CA PHE A 37 -7.48 0.85 2.81
C PHE A 37 -7.84 -0.64 3.00
N PRO A 38 -8.09 -1.09 4.24
CA PRO A 38 -8.36 -2.49 4.53
C PRO A 38 -9.54 -3.09 3.76
N LYS A 39 -10.60 -2.30 3.52
CA LYS A 39 -11.79 -2.74 2.79
C LYS A 39 -11.49 -3.06 1.32
N GLU A 40 -10.68 -2.22 0.70
CA GLU A 40 -10.19 -2.35 -0.66
C GLU A 40 -9.27 -3.56 -0.81
N ALA A 41 -8.33 -3.75 0.11
CA ALA A 41 -7.48 -4.93 0.16
C ALA A 41 -8.29 -6.22 0.32
N ALA A 42 -9.29 -6.22 1.22
CA ALA A 42 -10.18 -7.37 1.42
C ALA A 42 -11.01 -7.68 0.16
N TRP A 43 -11.52 -6.65 -0.50
CA TRP A 43 -12.21 -6.82 -1.78
C TRP A 43 -11.28 -7.43 -2.83
N PHE A 44 -10.03 -6.96 -2.93
CA PHE A 44 -9.08 -7.49 -3.90
C PHE A 44 -8.72 -8.95 -3.62
N HIS A 45 -8.44 -9.30 -2.37
CA HIS A 45 -8.21 -10.69 -1.94
C HIS A 45 -9.36 -11.61 -2.31
N GLU A 46 -10.60 -11.19 -2.06
CA GLU A 46 -11.80 -11.97 -2.38
C GLU A 46 -11.94 -12.24 -3.90
N ASN A 47 -11.54 -11.30 -4.75
CA ASN A 47 -11.56 -11.50 -6.21
C ASN A 47 -10.46 -12.45 -6.70
N LEU A 48 -9.40 -12.64 -5.91
CA LEU A 48 -8.28 -13.52 -6.24
C LEU A 48 -8.36 -14.90 -5.57
N LYS A 49 -9.34 -15.14 -4.68
CA LYS A 49 -9.42 -16.37 -3.87
C LYS A 49 -9.41 -17.67 -4.69
N ASN A 50 -9.93 -17.64 -5.91
CA ASN A 50 -10.01 -18.80 -6.79
C ASN A 50 -8.72 -19.05 -7.60
N LEU A 51 -7.77 -18.11 -7.57
CA LEU A 51 -6.54 -18.16 -8.37
C LEU A 51 -5.37 -18.85 -7.65
N HIS A 52 -5.60 -19.46 -6.48
CA HIS A 52 -4.58 -20.14 -5.68
C HIS A 52 -3.33 -19.28 -5.43
N VAL A 53 -3.53 -17.97 -5.20
CA VAL A 53 -2.45 -17.01 -4.95
C VAL A 53 -2.41 -16.56 -3.50
N HIS A 54 -1.23 -16.14 -3.05
CA HIS A 54 -1.04 -15.52 -1.75
C HIS A 54 -1.08 -14.00 -1.88
N VAL A 55 -2.03 -13.36 -1.20
CA VAL A 55 -2.10 -11.90 -1.15
C VAL A 55 -1.44 -11.41 0.13
N VAL A 56 -0.48 -10.52 -0.04
CA VAL A 56 0.25 -9.86 1.05
C VAL A 56 -0.21 -8.41 1.09
N TYR A 57 -0.74 -7.97 2.24
CA TYR A 57 -1.16 -6.60 2.48
C TYR A 57 -0.31 -5.98 3.58
N VAL A 58 0.38 -4.89 3.24
CA VAL A 58 1.26 -4.14 4.14
C VAL A 58 1.02 -2.65 3.96
N VAL A 59 0.88 -1.95 5.08
CA VAL A 59 0.85 -0.50 5.12
C VAL A 59 2.17 -0.02 5.71
N LEU A 60 2.99 0.61 4.86
CA LEU A 60 4.22 1.26 5.32
C LEU A 60 3.85 2.54 6.07
N TRP A 61 4.19 2.58 7.35
CA TRP A 61 3.86 3.68 8.23
C TRP A 61 5.09 4.49 8.59
N ALA A 62 4.90 5.78 8.83
CA ALA A 62 5.93 6.65 9.37
C ALA A 62 5.29 7.71 10.28
N ASP A 63 6.06 8.24 11.22
CA ASP A 63 5.62 9.34 12.07
C ASP A 63 5.37 10.63 11.25
N TYR A 64 4.57 11.53 11.82
CA TYR A 64 4.18 12.80 11.19
C TYR A 64 5.36 13.63 10.69
N ASN A 65 6.43 13.74 11.49
CA ASN A 65 7.58 14.56 11.11
C ASN A 65 8.32 13.94 9.94
N THR A 66 8.45 12.61 9.93
CA THR A 66 9.06 11.88 8.81
C THR A 66 8.23 12.01 7.54
N LEU A 67 6.90 11.97 7.63
CA LEU A 67 6.01 12.15 6.47
C LEU A 67 6.12 13.56 5.88
N ILE A 68 6.06 14.61 6.70
CA ILE A 68 6.20 16.01 6.25
C ILE A 68 7.55 16.22 5.57
N LYS A 69 8.65 15.80 6.21
CA LYS A 69 9.99 15.92 5.63
C LYS A 69 10.11 15.20 4.28
N ARG A 70 9.50 14.02 4.14
CA ARG A 70 9.51 13.26 2.89
C ARG A 70 8.69 13.95 1.80
N ASP A 71 7.56 14.56 2.14
CA ASP A 71 6.74 15.31 1.19
C ASP A 71 7.45 16.59 0.74
N GLU A 72 8.08 17.34 1.65
CA GLU A 72 8.86 18.55 1.34
C GLU A 72 10.06 18.29 0.40
N MET A 73 10.62 17.07 0.42
CA MET A 73 11.68 16.68 -0.50
C MET A 73 11.18 16.40 -1.93
N ARG A 74 9.87 16.32 -2.15
CA ARG A 74 9.29 16.16 -3.49
C ARG A 74 9.32 17.49 -4.23
N LYS A 75 9.29 17.43 -5.56
CA LYS A 75 9.08 18.63 -6.38
C LYS A 75 7.77 19.31 -5.97
N PRO A 76 7.70 20.66 -5.91
CA PRO A 76 6.53 21.38 -5.40
C PRO A 76 5.19 20.94 -6.00
N GLU A 77 5.16 20.62 -7.30
CA GLU A 77 3.98 20.15 -8.02
C GLU A 77 3.46 18.75 -7.60
N TYR A 78 4.28 17.97 -6.88
CA TYR A 78 3.96 16.63 -6.39
C TYR A 78 3.83 16.57 -4.85
N GLN A 79 3.95 17.70 -4.17
CA GLN A 79 3.75 17.78 -2.73
C GLN A 79 2.27 17.60 -2.41
N MET A 80 1.97 16.76 -1.43
CA MET A 80 0.60 16.52 -0.97
C MET A 80 0.18 17.49 0.14
N GLY A 81 1.13 18.15 0.79
CA GLY A 81 0.90 19.07 1.90
C GLY A 81 0.04 18.42 2.99
N ASP A 82 -0.94 19.17 3.50
CA ASP A 82 -1.83 18.73 4.58
C ASP A 82 -2.60 17.45 4.27
N ARG A 83 -2.80 17.10 2.98
CA ARG A 83 -3.50 15.88 2.58
C ARG A 83 -2.76 14.62 3.05
N CYS A 84 -1.43 14.67 3.17
CA CYS A 84 -0.64 13.58 3.72
C CYS A 84 -1.09 13.23 5.16
N LEU A 85 -1.31 14.24 5.99
CA LEU A 85 -1.71 14.06 7.39
C LEU A 85 -3.17 13.62 7.52
N LEU A 86 -4.05 14.11 6.65
CA LEU A 86 -5.44 13.66 6.60
C LEU A 86 -5.54 12.16 6.29
N LEU A 87 -4.70 11.64 5.38
CA LEU A 87 -4.67 10.21 5.06
C LEU A 87 -4.28 9.35 6.27
N VAL A 88 -3.33 9.81 7.07
CA VAL A 88 -2.94 9.14 8.33
C VAL A 88 -4.16 9.00 9.25
N GLU A 89 -4.95 10.06 9.41
CA GLU A 89 -6.17 10.03 10.22
C GLU A 89 -7.27 9.15 9.61
N GLU A 90 -7.42 9.15 8.29
CA GLU A 90 -8.34 8.25 7.58
C GLU A 90 -7.96 6.78 7.81
N PHE A 91 -6.68 6.43 7.75
CA PHE A 91 -6.20 5.06 8.02
C PHE A 91 -6.47 4.62 9.45
N LYS A 92 -6.21 5.48 10.45
CA LYS A 92 -6.54 5.19 11.85
C LYS A 92 -8.03 4.89 12.05
N LYS A 93 -8.91 5.59 11.32
CA LYS A 93 -10.37 5.40 11.38
C LYS A 93 -10.86 4.24 10.51
N SER A 94 -10.04 3.74 9.59
CA SER A 94 -10.43 2.69 8.64
C SER A 94 -10.54 1.29 9.26
N GLY A 95 -10.12 1.11 10.51
CA GLY A 95 -10.05 -0.21 11.16
C GLY A 95 -8.88 -1.05 10.67
N LEU A 96 -7.76 -0.42 10.30
CA LEU A 96 -6.51 -1.11 9.95
C LEU A 96 -6.02 -1.94 11.14
N ASP A 97 -5.85 -3.24 10.91
CA ASP A 97 -5.24 -4.15 11.87
C ASP A 97 -3.73 -3.88 11.96
N GLU A 98 -3.22 -3.69 13.19
CA GLU A 98 -1.80 -3.41 13.47
C GLU A 98 -0.86 -4.46 12.88
N LYS A 99 -1.32 -5.70 12.67
CA LYS A 99 -0.50 -6.74 12.05
C LYS A 99 -0.08 -6.37 10.62
N HIS A 100 -0.88 -5.58 9.91
CA HIS A 100 -0.59 -5.13 8.55
C HIS A 100 0.29 -3.87 8.51
N LEU A 101 0.57 -3.27 9.67
CA LEU A 101 1.37 -2.06 9.76
C LEU A 101 2.86 -2.39 9.91
N LEU A 102 3.68 -1.79 9.05
CA LEU A 102 5.14 -1.82 9.15
C LEU A 102 5.67 -0.41 9.38
N ASP A 103 6.13 -0.14 10.60
CA ASP A 103 6.73 1.16 10.94
C ASP A 103 8.13 1.31 10.33
N THR A 104 8.28 2.31 9.47
CA THR A 104 9.50 2.66 8.75
C THR A 104 10.05 4.04 9.16
N SER A 105 9.54 4.64 10.25
CA SER A 105 9.92 5.98 10.72
C SER A 105 11.42 6.13 10.94
N ARG A 106 12.05 5.08 11.49
CA ARG A 106 13.49 5.04 11.81
C ARG A 106 14.32 4.32 10.76
N LYS A 107 13.71 3.93 9.63
CA LYS A 107 14.34 3.15 8.58
C LYS A 107 14.86 4.04 7.47
N THR A 108 15.98 3.64 6.90
CA THR A 108 16.66 4.32 5.80
C THR A 108 16.76 3.41 4.59
N THR A 109 17.29 3.92 3.48
CA THR A 109 17.54 3.09 2.28
C THR A 109 18.50 1.94 2.54
N LYS A 110 19.34 2.02 3.58
CA LYS A 110 20.23 0.92 3.99
C LYS A 110 19.46 -0.27 4.58
N ASP A 111 18.24 -0.04 5.06
CA ASP A 111 17.38 -1.08 5.63
C ASP A 111 16.48 -1.74 4.56
N MET A 112 16.64 -1.40 3.27
CA MET A 112 15.72 -1.81 2.22
C MET A 112 15.65 -3.34 2.07
N GLU A 113 16.80 -4.02 2.07
CA GLU A 113 16.85 -5.49 2.00
C GLU A 113 16.09 -6.12 3.16
N TYR A 114 16.31 -5.63 4.38
CA TYR A 114 15.59 -6.07 5.57
C TYR A 114 14.08 -5.84 5.45
N ILE A 115 13.65 -4.68 4.96
CA ILE A 115 12.22 -4.36 4.78
C ILE A 115 11.56 -5.32 3.78
N VAL A 116 12.22 -5.57 2.65
CA VAL A 116 11.71 -6.51 1.63
C VAL A 116 11.61 -7.92 2.20
N GLU A 117 12.65 -8.40 2.90
CA GLU A 117 12.61 -9.72 3.52
C GLU A 117 11.50 -9.84 4.57
N GLU A 118 11.33 -8.82 5.41
CA GLU A 118 10.26 -8.76 6.42
C GLU A 118 8.88 -8.88 5.75
N ILE A 119 8.62 -8.13 4.68
CA ILE A 119 7.35 -8.19 3.94
C ILE A 119 7.12 -9.57 3.32
N MET A 120 8.14 -10.15 2.70
CA MET A 120 8.01 -11.43 1.99
C MET A 120 7.86 -12.64 2.94
N LYS A 121 8.62 -12.64 4.03
CA LYS A 121 8.73 -13.82 4.91
C LYS A 121 7.75 -13.78 6.08
N ASN A 122 7.34 -12.60 6.55
CA ASN A 122 6.49 -12.51 7.74
C ASN A 122 5.02 -12.84 7.42
N PRO A 123 4.46 -13.94 7.97
CA PRO A 123 3.10 -14.36 7.66
C PRO A 123 2.02 -13.41 8.18
N ARG A 124 2.35 -12.46 9.08
CA ARG A 124 1.37 -11.50 9.62
C ARG A 124 0.71 -10.63 8.56
N TYR A 125 1.41 -10.41 7.45
CA TYR A 125 0.94 -9.59 6.33
C TYR A 125 0.06 -10.35 5.35
N ARG A 126 0.02 -11.68 5.44
CA ARG A 126 -0.81 -12.49 4.55
C ARG A 126 -2.28 -12.32 4.90
N MET A 127 -3.08 -12.04 3.88
CA MET A 127 -4.53 -12.01 4.00
C MET A 127 -5.06 -13.45 4.18
N LYS A 128 -6.13 -13.59 4.96
CA LYS A 128 -6.80 -14.87 5.25
C LYS A 128 -8.22 -14.85 4.69
#